data_AF-A0A3B8QBL2-F1
#
_entry.id   AF-A0A3B8QBL2-F1
#
_cell.length_a   1.000
_cell.length_b   1.000
_cell.length_c   1.000
_cell.angle_alpha   90.00
_cell.angle_beta   90.00
_cell.angle_gamma   90.00
#
_symmetry.space_group_name_H-M   'P 1'
#
loop_
_entity.id
_entity.type
_entity.pdbx_description
1 polymer ?
#
loop_
_entity_poly.entity_id
_entity_poly.type
_entity_poly.pdbx_seq_one_letter_code
_entity_poly.pdbx_strand_id
1 'polypeptide(L)'
;MTVDRVEIPNKATYAPLPLADVFMLAPLASRLLFRASGPGRIVQAVALGAYAGSALGDWLARKEARPIDFEEAFGQDPSNLKSMTEEERQEEVKDLVAVLNRDYQPIELSRGELAKVVNEQLTTYIASITGQRVETSDEVRGVALAKILFPFALGACDILSGDVTIFRDSGIFEPHIIAHEFCHRKGYYKELQAQAIAYLALSTSDDPVLVQAALSERLHRNL
;
A
#
# COMPACT_ATOMS: atom_id res chain seq x y z
N MET A 1 17.64 -14.38 19.37
CA MET A 1 17.25 -13.00 19.67
C MET A 1 15.78 -12.89 19.35
N THR A 2 14.95 -12.42 20.28
CA THR A 2 13.52 -12.14 20.01
C THR A 2 13.43 -10.97 19.04
N VAL A 3 12.85 -11.20 17.87
CA VAL A 3 12.61 -10.15 16.87
C VAL A 3 11.57 -9.20 17.45
N ASP A 4 11.86 -7.90 17.42
CA ASP A 4 10.93 -6.87 17.87
C ASP A 4 9.71 -6.85 16.93
N ARG A 5 8.51 -6.62 17.47
CA ARG A 5 7.26 -6.73 16.70
C ARG A 5 6.33 -5.58 17.04
N VAL A 6 5.84 -4.93 15.98
CA VAL A 6 4.80 -3.91 16.03
C VAL A 6 3.61 -4.39 15.22
N GLU A 7 2.43 -4.33 15.80
CA GLU A 7 1.17 -4.67 15.14
C GLU A 7 0.36 -3.39 14.93
N ILE A 8 0.10 -3.08 13.66
CA ILE A 8 -0.80 -1.99 13.26
C ILE A 8 -2.18 -2.62 13.02
N PRO A 9 -3.21 -2.28 13.82
CA PRO A 9 -4.48 -3.00 13.80
C PRO A 9 -5.25 -2.94 12.47
N ASN A 10 -5.17 -1.81 11.77
CA ASN A 10 -5.90 -1.50 10.53
C ASN A 10 -7.40 -1.83 10.61
N LYS A 11 -8.02 -1.52 11.75
CA LYS A 11 -9.42 -1.90 12.06
C LYS A 11 -10.41 -1.41 11.01
N ALA A 12 -10.13 -0.27 10.39
CA ALA A 12 -10.94 0.28 9.31
C ALA A 12 -11.09 -0.69 8.14
N THR A 13 -10.10 -1.52 7.84
CA THR A 13 -10.11 -2.46 6.72
C THR A 13 -11.13 -3.59 6.90
N TYR A 14 -11.44 -3.96 8.15
CA TYR A 14 -12.42 -5.00 8.48
C TYR A 14 -13.86 -4.48 8.61
N ALA A 15 -14.06 -3.16 8.53
CA ALA A 15 -15.41 -2.61 8.51
C ALA A 15 -16.16 -3.07 7.24
N PRO A 16 -17.48 -3.31 7.30
CA PRO A 16 -18.25 -3.75 6.13
C PRO A 16 -18.28 -2.71 5.01
N LEU A 17 -18.09 -1.43 5.36
CA LEU A 17 -17.99 -0.31 4.43
C LEU A 17 -16.71 0.49 4.73
N PRO A 18 -16.07 1.12 3.71
CA PRO A 18 -14.91 1.97 3.94
C PRO A 18 -15.27 3.11 4.91
N LEU A 19 -14.56 3.21 6.04
CA LEU A 19 -14.91 4.17 7.07
C LEU A 19 -14.72 5.62 6.61
N ALA A 20 -13.75 5.88 5.72
CA ALA A 20 -13.55 7.17 5.08
C ALA A 20 -14.78 7.59 4.27
N ASP A 21 -15.36 6.66 3.49
CA ASP A 21 -16.56 6.91 2.69
C ASP A 21 -17.78 7.17 3.57
N VAL A 22 -17.96 6.36 4.62
CA VAL A 22 -19.04 6.53 5.59
C VAL A 22 -18.93 7.90 6.26
N PHE A 23 -17.72 8.29 6.68
CA PHE A 23 -17.46 9.60 7.26
C PHE A 23 -17.78 10.74 6.28
N MET A 24 -17.34 10.65 5.02
CA MET A 24 -17.59 11.69 4.01
C MET A 24 -19.07 11.81 3.63
N LEU A 25 -19.79 10.68 3.53
CA LEU A 25 -21.20 10.67 3.10
C LEU A 25 -22.19 10.88 4.25
N ALA A 26 -21.83 10.57 5.49
CA ALA A 26 -22.71 10.68 6.64
C ALA A 26 -23.37 12.08 6.77
N PRO A 27 -22.66 13.21 6.57
CA PRO A 27 -23.28 14.53 6.58
C PRO A 27 -24.33 14.75 5.48
N LEU A 28 -24.09 14.24 4.28
CA LEU A 28 -25.00 14.36 3.13
C LEU A 28 -26.24 13.49 3.33
N ALA A 29 -26.05 12.21 3.65
CA ALA A 29 -27.13 11.27 3.94
C ALA A 29 -27.98 11.73 5.14
N SER A 30 -27.33 12.24 6.19
CA SER A 30 -28.00 12.81 7.35
C SER A 30 -28.89 14.01 6.99
N ARG A 31 -28.42 14.91 6.12
CA ARG A 31 -29.21 16.07 5.68
C ARG A 31 -30.40 15.67 4.83
N LEU A 32 -30.24 14.67 3.95
CA LEU A 32 -31.32 14.14 3.12
C LEU A 32 -32.41 13.46 3.96
N LEU A 33 -32.01 12.57 4.88
CA LEU A 33 -32.93 11.72 5.63
C LEU A 33 -33.53 12.42 6.85
N PHE A 34 -32.73 13.22 7.55
CA PHE A 34 -33.10 13.78 8.85
C PHE A 34 -33.09 15.31 8.89
N ARG A 35 -32.74 16.00 7.79
CA ARG A 35 -32.55 17.47 7.76
C ARG A 35 -31.56 17.92 8.85
N ALA A 36 -31.64 19.16 9.33
CA ALA A 36 -30.80 19.68 10.41
C ALA A 36 -31.26 19.25 11.82
N SER A 37 -31.79 18.03 11.97
CA SER A 37 -32.34 17.55 13.25
C SER A 37 -31.27 16.88 14.14
N GLY A 38 -31.59 16.75 15.44
CA GLY A 38 -30.74 16.08 16.44
C GLY A 38 -30.27 14.66 16.05
N PRO A 39 -31.17 13.77 15.55
CA PRO A 39 -30.77 12.44 15.06
C PRO A 39 -29.70 12.47 13.97
N GLY A 40 -29.76 13.44 13.06
CA GLY A 40 -28.76 13.59 12.01
C GLY A 40 -27.36 13.88 12.55
N ARG A 41 -27.26 14.71 13.60
CA ARG A 41 -25.98 15.01 14.26
C ARG A 41 -25.39 13.79 14.97
N ILE A 42 -26.24 12.92 15.54
CA ILE A 42 -25.80 11.68 16.19
C ILE A 42 -25.15 10.75 15.15
N VAL A 43 -25.79 10.55 14.00
CA VAL A 43 -25.24 9.72 12.92
C VAL A 43 -23.87 10.24 12.46
N GLN A 44 -23.73 11.55 12.27
CA GLN A 44 -22.45 12.16 11.89
C GLN A 44 -21.38 11.97 12.97
N ALA A 45 -21.72 12.14 14.25
CA ALA A 45 -20.79 11.96 15.36
C ALA A 45 -20.33 10.50 15.48
N VAL A 46 -21.22 9.52 15.27
CA VAL A 46 -20.88 8.10 15.24
C VAL A 46 -19.95 7.77 14.08
N ALA A 47 -20.24 8.27 12.87
CA ALA A 47 -19.40 8.05 11.70
C ALA A 47 -17.98 8.64 11.88
N LEU A 48 -17.90 9.88 12.38
CA LEU A 48 -16.62 10.52 12.71
C LEU A 48 -15.88 9.73 13.80
N GLY A 49 -16.56 9.34 14.87
CA GLY A 49 -15.96 8.60 15.98
C GLY A 49 -15.39 7.25 15.56
N ALA A 50 -16.11 6.52 14.70
CA ALA A 50 -15.65 5.24 14.16
C ALA A 50 -14.38 5.41 13.31
N TYR A 51 -14.37 6.38 12.40
CA TYR A 51 -13.22 6.67 11.56
C TYR A 51 -12.02 7.16 12.38
N ALA A 52 -12.21 8.20 13.21
CA ALA A 52 -11.15 8.80 14.01
C ALA A 52 -10.57 7.80 15.02
N GLY A 53 -11.40 6.94 15.62
CA GLY A 53 -10.96 5.90 16.53
C GLY A 53 -10.04 4.87 15.86
N SER A 54 -10.37 4.43 14.64
CA SER A 54 -9.49 3.54 13.88
C SER A 54 -8.19 4.25 13.49
N ALA A 55 -8.29 5.42 12.85
CA ALA A 55 -7.14 6.16 12.37
C ALA A 55 -6.16 6.54 13.50
N LEU A 56 -6.67 6.92 14.68
CA LEU A 56 -5.85 7.24 15.83
C LEU A 56 -5.10 6.00 16.36
N GLY A 57 -5.78 4.85 16.42
CA GLY A 57 -5.15 3.58 16.83
C GLY A 57 -4.00 3.20 15.90
N ASP A 58 -4.23 3.30 14.58
CA ASP A 58 -3.22 2.98 13.58
C ASP A 58 -2.07 4.00 13.56
N TRP A 59 -2.37 5.29 13.76
CA TRP A 59 -1.35 6.33 13.90
C TRP A 59 -0.46 6.11 15.12
N LEU A 60 -1.03 5.76 16.28
CA LEU A 60 -0.27 5.46 17.49
C LEU A 60 0.64 4.24 17.29
N ALA A 61 0.11 3.15 16.71
CA ALA A 61 0.91 1.95 16.44
C ALA A 61 2.07 2.23 15.47
N ARG A 62 1.85 3.04 14.42
CA ARG A 62 2.91 3.42 13.47
C ARG A 62 4.04 4.23 14.11
N LYS A 63 3.82 4.90 15.26
CA LYS A 63 4.90 5.61 15.97
C LYS A 63 5.90 4.67 16.63
N GLU A 64 5.52 3.42 16.86
CA GLU A 64 6.39 2.38 17.41
C GLU A 64 7.19 1.67 16.31
N ALA A 65 6.76 1.80 15.05
CA ALA A 65 7.45 1.24 13.90
C ALA A 65 8.76 2.00 13.60
N ARG A 66 9.86 1.26 13.47
CA ARG A 66 11.15 1.79 13.06
C ARG A 66 11.19 1.89 11.52
N PRO A 67 11.27 3.11 10.96
CA PRO A 67 11.41 3.25 9.51
C PRO A 67 12.79 2.77 9.06
N ILE A 68 12.89 2.33 7.80
CA ILE A 68 14.19 2.12 7.15
C ILE A 68 14.88 3.48 6.99
N ASP A 69 16.11 3.57 7.49
CA ASP A 69 17.04 4.64 7.12
C ASP A 69 17.70 4.27 5.79
N PHE A 70 17.29 4.92 4.71
CA PHE A 70 17.76 4.59 3.37
C PHE A 70 19.23 4.97 3.14
N GLU A 71 19.69 6.04 3.78
CA GLU A 71 21.08 6.48 3.64
C GLU A 71 21.99 5.46 4.36
N GLU A 72 21.61 5.02 5.55
CA GLU A 72 22.35 3.99 6.28
C GLU A 72 22.29 2.63 5.58
N ALA A 73 21.10 2.20 5.12
CA ALA A 73 20.89 0.87 4.57
C ALA A 73 21.40 0.71 3.13
N PHE A 74 21.29 1.76 2.30
CA PHE A 74 21.55 1.69 0.86
C PHE A 74 22.57 2.71 0.37
N GLY A 75 23.06 3.61 1.23
CA GLY A 75 24.00 4.67 0.87
C GLY A 75 23.39 5.82 0.04
N GLN A 76 22.06 5.85 -0.11
CA GLN A 76 21.37 6.90 -0.85
C GLN A 76 19.87 7.00 -0.48
N ASP A 77 19.39 8.20 -0.14
CA ASP A 77 17.95 8.49 -0.02
C ASP A 77 17.26 8.54 -1.42
N PRO A 78 16.12 7.84 -1.62
CA PRO A 78 15.33 7.88 -2.85
C PRO A 78 14.94 9.29 -3.33
N SER A 79 14.83 10.24 -2.40
CA SER A 79 14.51 11.65 -2.69
C SER A 79 15.64 12.38 -3.43
N ASN A 80 16.85 11.82 -3.41
CA ASN A 80 18.07 12.39 -3.99
C ASN A 80 18.63 11.54 -5.15
N LEU A 81 17.81 10.67 -5.74
CA LEU A 81 18.20 9.88 -6.90
C LEU A 81 18.45 10.80 -8.10
N LYS A 82 19.52 10.52 -8.83
CA LYS A 82 19.78 11.15 -10.12
C LYS A 82 19.03 10.36 -11.18
N SER A 83 18.35 11.07 -12.07
CA SER A 83 17.73 10.44 -13.23
C SER A 83 18.80 9.76 -14.08
N MET A 84 18.52 8.54 -14.53
CA MET A 84 19.34 7.84 -15.51
C MET A 84 19.41 8.65 -16.82
N THR A 85 20.54 8.51 -17.53
CA THR A 85 20.65 9.01 -18.90
C THR A 85 19.74 8.20 -19.84
N GLU A 86 19.42 8.78 -21.00
CA GLU A 86 18.57 8.10 -22.00
C GLU A 86 19.26 6.83 -22.52
N GLU A 87 20.58 6.88 -22.71
CA GLU A 87 21.37 5.73 -23.16
C GLU A 87 21.34 4.59 -22.13
N GLU A 88 21.57 4.88 -20.84
CA GLU A 88 21.47 3.90 -19.76
C GLU A 88 20.05 3.33 -19.66
N ARG A 89 19.03 4.17 -19.82
CA ARG A 89 17.63 3.73 -19.79
C ARG A 89 17.29 2.80 -20.95
N GLN A 90 17.78 3.08 -22.15
CA GLN A 90 17.55 2.23 -23.32
C GLN A 90 18.21 0.85 -23.18
N GLU A 91 19.39 0.77 -22.57
CA GLU A 91 20.03 -0.50 -22.27
C GLU A 91 19.24 -1.29 -21.22
N GLU A 92 18.86 -0.64 -20.13
CA GLU A 92 18.04 -1.27 -19.08
C GLU A 92 16.70 -1.78 -19.61
N VAL A 93 16.01 -1.00 -20.47
CA VAL A 93 14.75 -1.42 -21.09
C VAL A 93 14.93 -2.69 -21.93
N LYS A 94 16.02 -2.81 -22.69
CA LYS A 94 16.30 -4.03 -23.49
C LYS A 94 16.46 -5.23 -22.58
N ASP A 95 17.20 -5.07 -21.49
CA ASP A 95 17.45 -6.15 -20.53
C ASP A 95 16.17 -6.56 -19.79
N LEU A 96 15.40 -5.58 -19.29
CA LEU A 96 14.12 -5.83 -18.62
C LEU A 96 13.13 -6.55 -19.53
N VAL A 97 12.99 -6.11 -20.78
CA VAL A 97 12.09 -6.75 -21.76
C VAL A 97 12.56 -8.17 -22.08
N ALA A 98 13.88 -8.40 -22.20
CA ALA A 98 14.42 -9.73 -22.44
C ALA A 98 14.12 -10.69 -21.26
N VAL A 99 14.33 -10.22 -20.02
CA VAL A 99 14.05 -11.01 -18.81
C VAL A 99 12.55 -11.29 -18.66
N LEU A 100 11.69 -10.27 -18.79
CA LEU A 100 10.24 -10.42 -18.63
C LEU A 100 9.63 -11.36 -19.68
N ASN A 101 10.15 -11.37 -20.91
CA ASN A 101 9.68 -12.32 -21.93
C ASN A 101 10.16 -13.75 -21.66
N ARG A 102 11.40 -13.92 -21.18
CA ARG A 102 11.99 -15.23 -20.93
C ARG A 102 11.35 -15.93 -19.73
N ASP A 103 11.16 -15.19 -18.65
CA ASP A 103 10.81 -15.73 -17.33
C ASP A 103 9.32 -15.53 -16.98
N TYR A 104 8.49 -15.21 -17.98
CA TYR A 104 7.07 -14.92 -17.77
C TYR A 104 6.36 -16.04 -17.00
N GLN A 105 5.67 -15.66 -15.92
CA GLN A 105 4.81 -16.53 -15.14
C GLN A 105 3.39 -15.97 -15.09
N PRO A 106 2.36 -16.79 -15.39
CA PRO A 106 0.98 -16.39 -15.20
C PRO A 106 0.67 -16.24 -13.71
N ILE A 107 -0.18 -15.26 -13.38
CA ILE A 107 -0.66 -15.07 -12.02
C ILE A 107 -1.90 -15.96 -11.83
N GLU A 108 -1.79 -16.96 -10.97
CA GLU A 108 -2.90 -17.89 -10.65
C GLU A 108 -3.60 -17.57 -9.33
N LEU A 109 -2.91 -16.87 -8.43
CA LEU A 109 -3.42 -16.51 -7.11
C LEU A 109 -4.51 -15.43 -7.21
N SER A 110 -5.53 -15.55 -6.37
CA SER A 110 -6.51 -14.48 -6.19
C SER A 110 -5.86 -13.25 -5.54
N ARG A 111 -6.47 -12.07 -5.69
CA ARG A 111 -6.00 -10.83 -5.03
C ARG A 111 -5.77 -10.99 -3.54
N GLY A 112 -6.66 -11.69 -2.82
CA GLY A 112 -6.53 -11.87 -1.38
C GLY A 112 -5.33 -12.76 -1.01
N GLU A 113 -5.02 -13.75 -1.84
CA GLU A 113 -3.84 -14.60 -1.67
C GLU A 113 -2.55 -13.85 -2.04
N LEU A 114 -2.55 -13.08 -3.12
CA LEU A 114 -1.45 -12.18 -3.46
C LEU A 114 -1.18 -11.18 -2.34
N ALA A 115 -2.23 -10.60 -1.75
CA ALA A 115 -2.09 -9.65 -0.67
C ALA A 115 -1.42 -10.26 0.57
N LYS A 116 -1.76 -11.50 0.91
CA LYS A 116 -1.08 -12.26 1.98
C LYS A 116 0.40 -12.43 1.71
N VAL A 117 0.73 -12.93 0.53
CA VAL A 117 2.11 -13.21 0.12
C VAL A 117 2.94 -11.92 0.10
N VAL A 118 2.41 -10.86 -0.50
CA VAL A 118 3.05 -9.55 -0.57
C VAL A 118 3.24 -8.93 0.82
N ASN A 119 2.24 -9.02 1.70
CA ASN A 119 2.32 -8.49 3.06
C ASN A 119 3.45 -9.16 3.86
N GLU A 120 3.53 -10.50 3.78
CA GLU A 120 4.57 -11.25 4.48
C GLU A 120 5.96 -10.96 3.90
N GLN A 121 6.08 -10.86 2.57
CA GLN A 121 7.35 -10.50 1.92
C GLN A 121 7.81 -9.10 2.34
N LEU A 122 6.91 -8.12 2.38
CA LEU A 122 7.21 -6.78 2.86
C LEU A 122 7.61 -6.77 4.34
N THR A 123 6.86 -7.46 5.19
CA THR A 123 7.17 -7.54 6.62
C THR A 123 8.54 -8.17 6.85
N THR A 124 8.86 -9.24 6.12
CA THR A 124 10.16 -9.93 6.21
C THR A 124 11.30 -9.08 5.68
N TYR A 125 11.11 -8.40 4.53
CA TYR A 125 12.10 -7.50 3.95
C TYR A 125 12.38 -6.30 4.87
N ILE A 126 11.34 -5.66 5.41
CA ILE A 126 11.52 -4.56 6.36
C ILE A 126 12.26 -5.05 7.62
N ALA A 127 11.87 -6.20 8.16
CA ALA A 127 12.48 -6.75 9.36
C ALA A 127 13.94 -7.15 9.17
N SER A 128 14.34 -7.59 7.96
CA SER A 128 15.74 -7.94 7.68
C SER A 128 16.67 -6.72 7.74
N ILE A 129 16.13 -5.52 7.50
CA ILE A 129 16.87 -4.26 7.55
C ILE A 129 16.77 -3.63 8.94
N THR A 130 15.57 -3.51 9.49
CA THR A 130 15.32 -2.72 10.72
C THR A 130 15.48 -3.54 12.00
N GLY A 131 15.46 -4.87 11.89
CA GLY A 131 15.37 -5.80 13.01
C GLY A 131 13.98 -5.89 13.65
N GLN A 132 12.96 -5.26 13.05
CA GLN A 132 11.60 -5.19 13.58
C GLN A 132 10.57 -5.64 12.55
N ARG A 133 9.67 -6.55 12.95
CA ARG A 133 8.52 -6.95 12.13
C ARG A 133 7.39 -5.95 12.31
N VAL A 134 6.99 -5.30 11.22
CA VAL A 134 5.81 -4.43 11.17
C VAL A 134 4.67 -5.20 10.54
N GLU A 135 3.76 -5.69 11.36
CA GLU A 135 2.61 -6.50 10.95
C GLU A 135 1.38 -5.62 10.78
N THR A 136 0.66 -5.87 9.69
CA THR A 136 -0.53 -5.11 9.26
C THR A 136 -1.54 -6.09 8.68
N SER A 137 -2.78 -5.65 8.51
CA SER A 137 -3.77 -6.40 7.73
C SER A 137 -3.27 -6.66 6.30
N ASP A 138 -3.66 -7.79 5.74
CA ASP A 138 -3.52 -8.20 4.34
C ASP A 138 -4.78 -7.93 3.52
N GLU A 139 -5.84 -7.39 4.14
CA GLU A 139 -7.12 -7.16 3.47
C GLU A 139 -7.02 -6.01 2.47
N VAL A 140 -7.65 -6.21 1.31
CA VAL A 140 -7.72 -5.26 0.20
C VAL A 140 -9.17 -5.13 -0.24
N ARG A 141 -9.70 -3.91 -0.23
CA ARG A 141 -11.06 -3.62 -0.69
C ARG A 141 -11.15 -3.57 -2.21
N GLY A 142 -12.29 -3.97 -2.74
CA GLY A 142 -12.65 -3.78 -4.15
C GLY A 142 -13.49 -2.52 -4.42
N VAL A 143 -13.99 -1.85 -3.39
CA VAL A 143 -14.95 -0.73 -3.50
C VAL A 143 -14.58 0.39 -2.51
N ALA A 144 -14.40 1.61 -3.03
CA ALA A 144 -14.38 2.85 -2.26
C ALA A 144 -14.77 4.05 -3.15
N LEU A 145 -15.29 5.13 -2.56
CA LEU A 145 -15.60 6.39 -3.25
C LEU A 145 -14.35 7.04 -3.83
N ALA A 146 -13.17 6.73 -3.27
CA ALA A 146 -11.89 7.11 -3.85
C ALA A 146 -11.79 6.76 -5.34
N LYS A 147 -12.42 5.66 -5.80
CA LYS A 147 -12.50 5.30 -7.23
C LYS A 147 -13.20 6.36 -8.09
N ILE A 148 -14.23 7.02 -7.54
CA ILE A 148 -14.99 8.07 -8.23
C ILE A 148 -14.17 9.36 -8.30
N LEU A 149 -13.47 9.68 -7.22
CA LEU A 149 -12.65 10.89 -7.11
C LEU A 149 -11.33 10.78 -7.89
N PHE A 150 -10.77 9.56 -7.97
CA PHE A 150 -9.49 9.26 -8.60
C PHE A 150 -9.63 8.12 -9.62
N PRO A 151 -10.33 8.34 -10.75
CA PRO A 151 -10.63 7.29 -11.73
C PRO A 151 -9.39 6.75 -12.47
N PHE A 152 -8.26 7.44 -12.33
CA PHE A 152 -6.95 7.09 -12.89
C PHE A 152 -6.11 6.23 -11.94
N ALA A 153 -6.46 6.17 -10.66
CA ALA A 153 -5.71 5.38 -9.68
C ALA A 153 -6.01 3.89 -9.85
N LEU A 154 -4.98 3.05 -9.74
CA LEU A 154 -5.11 1.59 -9.79
C LEU A 154 -5.42 1.03 -8.40
N GLY A 155 -4.83 1.62 -7.36
CA GLY A 155 -5.14 1.43 -5.96
C GLY A 155 -5.04 2.74 -5.18
N ALA A 156 -5.43 2.70 -3.91
CA ALA A 156 -5.21 3.78 -2.97
C ALA A 156 -5.19 3.26 -1.54
N CYS A 157 -4.35 3.87 -0.71
CA CYS A 157 -4.30 3.70 0.72
C CYS A 157 -4.80 4.97 1.41
N ASP A 158 -5.80 4.84 2.27
CA ASP A 158 -6.06 5.87 3.28
C ASP A 158 -4.93 5.81 4.31
N ILE A 159 -3.95 6.70 4.16
CA ILE A 159 -2.76 6.77 5.00
C ILE A 159 -3.09 6.84 6.50
N LEU A 160 -4.23 7.41 6.88
CA LEU A 160 -4.61 7.58 8.29
C LEU A 160 -5.09 6.25 8.88
N SER A 161 -6.02 5.56 8.22
CA SER A 161 -6.58 4.29 8.71
C SER A 161 -5.85 3.03 8.19
N GLY A 162 -4.94 3.21 7.22
CA GLY A 162 -4.32 2.13 6.47
C GLY A 162 -5.30 1.32 5.63
N ASP A 163 -6.53 1.78 5.38
CA ASP A 163 -7.47 1.06 4.53
C ASP A 163 -7.00 1.09 3.08
N VAL A 164 -6.88 -0.07 2.44
CA VAL A 164 -6.34 -0.19 1.07
C VAL A 164 -7.42 -0.68 0.15
N THR A 165 -7.57 -0.01 -0.98
CA THR A 165 -8.52 -0.37 -2.02
C THR A 165 -7.79 -0.51 -3.36
N ILE A 166 -8.07 -1.58 -4.10
CA ILE A 166 -7.59 -1.77 -5.48
C ILE A 166 -8.79 -1.78 -6.42
N PHE A 167 -8.80 -0.85 -7.37
CA PHE A 167 -10.00 -0.48 -8.13
C PHE A 167 -10.19 -1.28 -9.42
N ARG A 168 -9.13 -1.90 -9.93
CA ARG A 168 -9.11 -2.65 -11.19
C ARG A 168 -8.20 -3.86 -11.04
N ASP A 169 -8.43 -4.87 -11.87
CA ASP A 169 -7.44 -5.89 -12.14
C ASP A 169 -6.32 -5.24 -12.97
N SER A 170 -5.09 -5.35 -12.49
CA SER A 170 -3.90 -4.75 -13.09
C SER A 170 -2.93 -5.81 -13.63
N GLY A 171 -3.36 -7.07 -13.71
CA GLY A 171 -2.57 -8.18 -14.21
C GLY A 171 -1.20 -8.23 -13.56
N ILE A 172 -0.14 -8.22 -14.38
CA ILE A 172 1.25 -8.40 -13.94
C ILE A 172 1.71 -7.35 -12.91
N PHE A 173 1.06 -6.19 -12.84
CA PHE A 173 1.40 -5.10 -11.93
C PHE A 173 0.75 -5.24 -10.55
N GLU A 174 -0.28 -6.09 -10.40
CA GLU A 174 -1.08 -6.18 -9.18
C GLU A 174 -0.25 -6.44 -7.91
N PRO A 175 0.74 -7.34 -7.90
CA PRO A 175 1.57 -7.53 -6.71
C PRO A 175 2.35 -6.28 -6.30
N HIS A 176 2.86 -5.51 -7.26
CA HIS A 176 3.57 -4.26 -6.95
C HIS A 176 2.62 -3.19 -6.43
N ILE A 177 1.42 -3.06 -7.00
CA ILE A 177 0.43 -2.09 -6.54
C ILE A 177 0.05 -2.41 -5.10
N ILE A 178 -0.27 -3.68 -4.79
CA ILE A 178 -0.51 -4.12 -3.41
C ILE A 178 0.68 -3.75 -2.51
N ALA A 179 1.91 -4.06 -2.95
CA ALA A 179 3.10 -3.80 -2.14
C ALA A 179 3.28 -2.31 -1.84
N HIS A 180 3.09 -1.45 -2.84
CA HIS A 180 3.16 0.00 -2.69
C HIS A 180 2.12 0.50 -1.67
N GLU A 181 0.86 0.09 -1.81
CA GLU A 181 -0.20 0.50 -0.86
C GLU A 181 0.05 -0.04 0.55
N PHE A 182 0.66 -1.23 0.67
CA PHE A 182 1.01 -1.84 1.95
C PHE A 182 2.21 -1.16 2.61
N CYS A 183 3.15 -0.59 1.84
CA CYS A 183 4.18 0.30 2.38
C CYS A 183 3.54 1.51 3.09
N HIS A 184 2.56 2.17 2.46
CA HIS A 184 1.83 3.26 3.11
C HIS A 184 1.11 2.79 4.38
N ARG A 185 0.46 1.62 4.33
CA ARG A 185 -0.19 1.00 5.49
C ARG A 185 0.78 0.81 6.66
N LYS A 186 2.02 0.39 6.37
CA LYS A 186 3.12 0.20 7.33
C LYS A 186 3.80 1.50 7.79
N GLY A 187 3.38 2.66 7.29
CA GLY A 187 3.82 3.97 7.76
C GLY A 187 4.83 4.70 6.87
N TYR A 188 5.11 4.20 5.67
CA TYR A 188 5.95 4.91 4.70
C TYR A 188 5.12 5.91 3.91
N TYR A 189 5.08 7.18 4.34
CA TYR A 189 4.19 8.19 3.72
C TYR A 189 4.74 8.86 2.46
N LYS A 190 6.04 8.73 2.20
CA LYS A 190 6.66 9.30 1.00
C LYS A 190 6.52 8.32 -0.16
N GLU A 191 5.91 8.77 -1.25
CA GLU A 191 5.69 8.00 -2.49
C GLU A 191 6.95 7.27 -2.97
N LEU A 192 8.08 7.98 -3.11
CA LEU A 192 9.32 7.40 -3.60
C LEU A 192 9.89 6.33 -2.66
N GLN A 193 9.73 6.49 -1.35
CA GLN A 193 10.18 5.48 -0.38
C GLN A 193 9.29 4.24 -0.43
N ALA A 194 7.97 4.42 -0.46
CA ALA A 194 7.01 3.32 -0.58
C ALA A 194 7.24 2.52 -1.87
N GLN A 195 7.46 3.22 -2.98
CA GLN A 195 7.79 2.65 -4.27
C GLN A 195 9.11 1.88 -4.26
N ALA A 196 10.17 2.47 -3.68
CA ALA A 196 11.48 1.82 -3.60
C ALA A 196 11.43 0.55 -2.73
N ILE A 197 10.75 0.60 -1.57
CA ILE A 197 10.60 -0.57 -0.70
C ILE A 197 9.79 -1.67 -1.39
N ALA A 198 8.68 -1.30 -2.05
CA ALA A 198 7.87 -2.26 -2.79
C ALA A 198 8.69 -2.94 -3.89
N TYR A 199 9.42 -2.16 -4.70
CA TYR A 199 10.30 -2.71 -5.73
C TYR A 199 11.36 -3.66 -5.13
N LEU A 200 12.11 -3.20 -4.12
CA LEU A 200 13.21 -3.96 -3.54
C LEU A 200 12.72 -5.23 -2.84
N ALA A 201 11.63 -5.15 -2.07
CA ALA A 201 11.06 -6.32 -1.41
C ALA A 201 10.59 -7.38 -2.40
N LEU A 202 9.94 -6.98 -3.50
CA LEU A 202 9.43 -7.93 -4.48
C LEU A 202 10.53 -8.48 -5.41
N SER A 203 11.47 -7.64 -5.84
CA SER A 203 12.59 -8.06 -6.71
C SER A 203 13.60 -8.98 -6.03
N THR A 204 13.63 -8.99 -4.70
CA THR A 204 14.46 -9.91 -3.89
C THR A 204 13.69 -11.13 -3.38
N SER A 205 12.46 -11.33 -3.84
CA SER A 205 11.65 -12.49 -3.49
C SER A 205 12.12 -13.75 -4.23
N ASP A 206 11.93 -14.92 -3.61
CA ASP A 206 12.06 -16.22 -4.27
C ASP A 206 10.84 -16.56 -5.16
N ASP A 207 9.74 -15.80 -5.02
CA ASP A 207 8.54 -15.96 -5.84
C ASP A 207 8.70 -15.23 -7.19
N PRO A 208 8.72 -15.96 -8.33
CA PRO A 208 8.94 -15.35 -9.65
C PRO A 208 7.81 -14.41 -10.07
N VAL A 209 6.58 -14.58 -9.58
CA VAL A 209 5.47 -13.66 -9.87
C VAL A 209 5.71 -12.29 -9.23
N LEU A 210 6.26 -12.26 -8.02
CA LEU A 210 6.59 -11.00 -7.33
C LEU A 210 7.76 -10.30 -8.02
N VAL A 211 8.81 -11.04 -8.39
CA VAL A 211 9.96 -10.50 -9.13
C VAL A 211 9.50 -9.93 -10.46
N GLN A 212 8.68 -10.67 -11.22
CA GLN A 212 8.09 -10.22 -12.47
C GLN A 212 7.33 -8.90 -12.30
N ALA A 213 6.50 -8.78 -11.26
CA ALA A 213 5.74 -7.56 -10.98
C ALA A 213 6.66 -6.37 -10.67
N ALA A 214 7.73 -6.59 -9.91
CA ALA A 214 8.74 -5.59 -9.61
C ALA A 214 9.42 -5.06 -10.89
N LEU A 215 9.88 -5.99 -11.74
CA LEU A 215 10.55 -5.66 -13.00
C LEU A 215 9.59 -5.00 -14.01
N SER A 216 8.34 -5.42 -14.03
CA SER A 216 7.30 -4.82 -14.88
C SER A 216 7.06 -3.36 -14.49
N GLU A 217 6.97 -3.07 -13.20
CA GLU A 217 6.84 -1.69 -12.72
C GLU A 217 8.10 -0.87 -13.01
N ARG A 218 9.30 -1.46 -12.87
CA ARG A 218 10.58 -0.83 -13.25
C ARG A 218 10.65 -0.52 -14.75
N LEU A 219 10.04 -1.36 -15.58
CA LEU A 219 9.90 -1.08 -17.00
C LEU A 219 8.89 0.03 -17.26
N HIS A 220 7.77 0.06 -16.52
CA HIS A 220 6.74 1.07 -16.68
C HIS A 220 7.18 2.46 -16.20
N ARG A 221 7.92 2.54 -15.09
CA ARG A 221 8.32 3.81 -14.46
C ARG A 221 9.79 4.14 -14.72
N ASN A 222 10.05 5.42 -14.97
CA ASN A 222 11.40 5.98 -15.01
C ASN A 222 11.82 6.45 -13.61
N LEU A 223 11.86 5.52 -12.65
CA LEU A 223 12.32 5.80 -11.28
C LEU A 223 13.85 5.84 -11.19
#